data_AF-H5TWF9-F1
#
_entry.id   AF-H5TWF9-F1
#
_cell.length_a   1.000
_cell.length_b   1.000
_cell.length_c   1.000
_cell.angle_alpha   90.00
_cell.angle_beta   90.00
_cell.angle_gamma   90.00
#
_symmetry.space_group_name_H-M   'P 1'
#
loop_
_entity.id
_entity.type
_entity.pdbx_description
1 polymer ?
#
loop_
_entity_poly.entity_id
_entity_poly.type
_entity_poly.pdbx_seq_one_letter_code
_entity_poly.pdbx_strand_id
1 'polypeptide(L)'
;MSRAIHVFRSPDRFVAGTVGQPGDRTFYLQAVHEARIISVMLEKQQVQILADRIGALLDEIHRRFGTPIPPPSDRVGDLSPLVMPVDAEFRVGTMGLGWDAESEAVVVELLAITEGEFDESVVLDDTDEGPDAVRVFLTTQAAREFAARSSRVISAGRPPCPLCAEPLDPAGHLCVRTNGFKRDAELSKSIEFVDPEVFRDLSLGDDSGLYDTDDEGDDSGDGPDAEGPGRD
;
A
#
# COMPACT_ATOMS: atom_id res chain seq x y z
N MET A 1 3.56 1.95 -39.02
CA MET A 1 4.64 0.98 -38.74
C MET A 1 3.95 -0.27 -38.19
N SER A 2 4.53 -1.47 -38.33
CA SER A 2 4.00 -2.67 -37.65
C SER A 2 4.13 -2.49 -36.14
N ARG A 3 3.10 -2.84 -35.36
CA ARG A 3 3.14 -2.69 -33.89
C ARG A 3 4.11 -3.67 -33.22
N ALA A 4 4.64 -3.30 -32.07
CA ALA A 4 5.43 -4.14 -31.20
C ALA A 4 4.55 -4.76 -30.10
N ILE A 5 4.45 -6.09 -30.07
CA ILE A 5 3.79 -6.82 -28.97
C ILE A 5 4.85 -7.52 -28.12
N HIS A 6 4.92 -7.15 -26.84
CA HIS A 6 5.85 -7.69 -25.87
C HIS A 6 5.14 -8.70 -24.94
N VAL A 7 5.21 -9.98 -25.31
CA VAL A 7 4.63 -11.06 -24.48
C VAL A 7 5.63 -11.54 -23.43
N PHE A 8 5.15 -11.73 -22.20
CA PHE A 8 5.85 -12.34 -21.06
C PHE A 8 4.96 -13.43 -20.45
N ARG A 9 5.24 -14.70 -20.76
CA ARG A 9 4.44 -15.85 -20.26
C ARG A 9 4.79 -16.31 -18.84
N SER A 10 6.02 -16.04 -18.42
CA SER A 10 6.57 -16.43 -17.11
C SER A 10 7.59 -15.38 -16.66
N PRO A 11 7.16 -14.13 -16.38
CA PRO A 11 8.07 -13.10 -15.89
C PRO A 11 8.65 -13.49 -14.54
N ASP A 12 9.95 -13.28 -14.34
CA ASP A 12 10.59 -13.45 -13.04
C ASP A 12 10.15 -12.35 -12.07
N ARG A 13 9.74 -11.20 -12.62
CA ARG A 13 9.29 -10.05 -11.86
C ARG A 13 8.33 -9.18 -12.68
N PHE A 14 7.18 -8.87 -12.12
CA PHE A 14 6.28 -7.83 -12.63
C PHE A 14 5.91 -6.90 -11.48
N VAL A 15 6.28 -5.62 -11.57
CA VAL A 15 6.18 -4.69 -10.44
C VAL A 15 5.81 -3.27 -10.87
N ALA A 16 5.03 -2.61 -10.02
CA ALA A 16 4.92 -1.17 -10.03
C ALA A 16 6.09 -0.51 -9.28
N GLY A 17 6.48 0.68 -9.73
CA GLY A 17 7.45 1.55 -9.08
C GLY A 17 7.27 3.01 -9.49
N THR A 18 8.00 3.90 -8.83
CA THR A 18 8.00 5.34 -9.14
C THR A 18 9.41 5.89 -9.19
N VAL A 19 9.65 6.85 -10.09
CA VAL A 19 10.86 7.69 -10.12
C VAL A 19 10.43 9.15 -9.97
N GLY A 20 11.21 9.96 -9.27
CA GLY A 20 10.90 11.37 -8.99
C GLY A 20 10.66 11.69 -7.52
N GLN A 21 10.36 12.96 -7.23
CA GLN A 21 10.18 13.48 -5.87
C GLN A 21 8.73 13.35 -5.39
N PRO A 22 8.43 13.28 -4.08
CA PRO A 22 7.05 13.35 -3.59
C PRO A 22 6.31 14.57 -4.17
N GLY A 23 5.19 14.35 -4.86
CA GLY A 23 4.44 15.39 -5.56
C GLY A 23 4.66 15.43 -7.08
N ASP A 24 5.85 15.01 -7.55
CA ASP A 24 6.23 14.94 -8.96
C ASP A 24 6.90 13.58 -9.24
N ARG A 25 6.07 12.53 -9.22
CA ARG A 25 6.49 11.13 -9.45
C ARG A 25 5.88 10.59 -10.73
N THR A 26 6.73 10.08 -11.61
CA THR A 26 6.32 9.25 -12.74
C THR A 26 6.17 7.81 -12.26
N PHE A 27 5.06 7.17 -12.61
CA PHE A 27 4.79 5.77 -12.31
C PHE A 27 5.18 4.89 -13.50
N TYR A 28 5.77 3.73 -13.20
CA TYR A 28 6.15 2.74 -14.20
C TYR A 28 5.69 1.35 -13.77
N LEU A 29 5.29 0.55 -14.74
CA LEU A 29 5.23 -0.91 -14.61
C LEU A 29 6.46 -1.50 -15.32
N GLN A 30 7.13 -2.44 -14.66
CA GLN A 30 8.31 -3.11 -15.18
C GLN A 30 8.09 -4.62 -15.17
N ALA A 31 8.22 -5.24 -16.35
CA ALA A 31 8.27 -6.68 -16.56
C ALA A 31 9.73 -7.10 -16.81
N VAL A 32 10.20 -8.10 -16.06
CA VAL A 32 11.55 -8.67 -16.20
C VAL A 32 11.42 -10.17 -16.44
N HIS A 33 12.18 -10.67 -17.41
CA HIS A 33 12.43 -12.09 -17.59
C HIS A 33 13.85 -12.28 -18.12
N GLU A 34 14.69 -12.97 -17.35
CA GLU A 34 16.12 -13.14 -17.57
C GLU A 34 16.83 -11.78 -17.80
N ALA A 35 17.39 -11.56 -18.99
CA ALA A 35 18.02 -10.31 -19.40
C ALA A 35 17.05 -9.30 -20.06
N ARG A 36 15.79 -9.70 -20.32
CA ARG A 36 14.80 -8.86 -20.98
C ARG A 36 14.01 -8.07 -19.93
N ILE A 37 14.15 -6.75 -19.99
CA ILE A 37 13.40 -5.80 -19.16
C ILE A 37 12.59 -4.92 -20.09
N ILE A 38 11.29 -4.79 -19.83
CA ILE A 38 10.41 -3.81 -20.49
C ILE A 38 9.78 -2.95 -19.40
N SER A 39 9.88 -1.64 -19.55
CA SER A 39 9.23 -0.67 -18.67
C SER A 39 8.24 0.16 -19.48
N VAL A 40 7.06 0.42 -18.92
CA VAL A 40 6.03 1.29 -19.52
C VAL A 40 5.57 2.32 -18.51
N MET A 41 5.26 3.53 -18.98
CA MET A 41 4.86 4.67 -18.14
C MET A 41 3.35 4.71 -17.97
N LEU A 42 2.87 4.88 -16.73
CA LEU A 42 1.46 4.95 -16.38
C LEU A 42 1.16 6.17 -15.52
N GLU A 43 -0.12 6.52 -15.44
CA GLU A 43 -0.64 7.45 -14.45
C GLU A 43 -0.92 6.76 -13.13
N LYS A 44 -0.84 7.51 -12.02
CA LYS A 44 -1.13 7.00 -10.67
C LYS A 44 -2.49 6.30 -10.57
N GLN A 45 -3.51 6.87 -11.22
CA GLN A 45 -4.87 6.30 -11.22
C GLN A 45 -4.95 4.98 -11.99
N GLN A 46 -4.22 4.85 -13.11
CA GLN A 46 -4.15 3.59 -13.86
C GLN A 46 -3.53 2.48 -13.00
N VAL A 47 -2.39 2.74 -12.33
CA VAL A 47 -1.75 1.75 -11.44
C VAL A 47 -2.68 1.34 -10.29
N GLN A 48 -3.44 2.28 -9.73
CA GLN A 48 -4.42 1.99 -8.68
C GLN A 48 -5.56 1.09 -9.20
N ILE A 49 -6.19 1.48 -10.32
CA ILE A 49 -7.28 0.72 -10.95
C ILE A 49 -6.82 -0.71 -11.31
N LEU A 50 -5.58 -0.87 -11.80
CA LEU A 50 -5.04 -2.18 -12.14
C LEU A 50 -4.84 -3.07 -10.89
N ALA A 51 -4.29 -2.51 -9.80
CA ALA A 51 -4.11 -3.23 -8.54
C ALA A 51 -5.45 -3.67 -7.93
N ASP A 52 -6.42 -2.76 -7.87
CA ASP A 52 -7.76 -3.01 -7.33
C ASP A 52 -8.51 -4.06 -8.18
N ARG A 53 -8.45 -3.96 -9.52
CA ARG A 53 -9.09 -4.93 -10.43
C ARG A 53 -8.44 -6.31 -10.38
N ILE A 54 -7.12 -6.41 -10.25
CA ILE A 54 -6.42 -7.70 -10.05
C ILE A 54 -6.90 -8.37 -8.75
N GLY A 55 -6.98 -7.62 -7.66
CA GLY A 55 -7.51 -8.14 -6.39
C GLY A 55 -8.94 -8.67 -6.52
N ALA A 56 -9.83 -7.87 -7.12
CA ALA A 56 -11.23 -8.24 -7.34
C ALA A 56 -11.40 -9.48 -8.24
N LEU A 57 -10.63 -9.56 -9.34
CA LEU A 57 -10.64 -10.69 -10.27
C LEU A 57 -10.20 -11.98 -9.57
N LEU A 58 -9.10 -11.96 -8.81
CA LEU A 58 -8.63 -13.12 -8.04
C LEU A 58 -9.70 -13.63 -7.07
N ASP A 59 -10.35 -12.73 -6.33
CA ASP A 59 -11.41 -13.10 -5.39
C ASP A 59 -12.69 -13.58 -6.10
N GLU A 60 -12.97 -13.14 -7.33
CA GLU A 60 -14.05 -13.64 -8.20
C GLU A 60 -13.75 -15.04 -8.75
N ILE A 61 -12.52 -15.29 -9.21
CA ILE A 61 -12.04 -16.62 -9.65
C ILE A 61 -12.17 -17.63 -8.51
N HIS A 62 -11.68 -17.29 -7.32
CA HIS A 62 -11.78 -18.15 -6.13
C HIS A 62 -13.24 -18.54 -5.85
N ARG A 63 -14.16 -17.57 -5.89
CA ARG A 63 -15.60 -17.77 -5.63
C ARG A 63 -16.30 -18.60 -6.71
N ARG A 64 -15.89 -18.53 -7.98
CA ARG A 64 -16.53 -19.27 -9.09
C ARG A 64 -15.96 -20.65 -9.33
N PHE A 65 -14.64 -20.80 -9.28
CA PHE A 65 -13.93 -21.99 -9.72
C PHE A 65 -13.26 -22.76 -8.57
N GLY A 66 -13.20 -22.18 -7.36
CA GLY A 66 -12.53 -22.81 -6.22
C GLY A 66 -10.99 -22.80 -6.32
N THR A 67 -10.42 -22.14 -7.33
CA THR A 67 -8.97 -22.02 -7.55
C THR A 67 -8.27 -21.55 -6.26
N PRO A 68 -7.14 -22.16 -5.86
CA PRO A 68 -6.40 -21.74 -4.67
C PRO A 68 -5.74 -20.37 -4.92
N ILE A 69 -6.32 -19.33 -4.31
CA ILE A 69 -5.78 -17.97 -4.32
C ILE A 69 -5.18 -17.66 -2.94
N PRO A 70 -3.94 -17.15 -2.85
CA PRO A 70 -3.38 -16.69 -1.57
C PRO A 70 -4.28 -15.61 -0.93
N PRO A 71 -4.43 -15.57 0.41
CA PRO A 71 -5.24 -14.55 1.06
C PRO A 71 -4.71 -13.13 0.76
N PRO A 72 -5.54 -12.08 0.84
CA PRO A 72 -5.05 -10.71 0.78
C PRO A 72 -4.01 -10.47 1.87
N SER A 73 -2.93 -9.76 1.56
CA SER A 73 -1.89 -9.43 2.54
C SER A 73 -1.23 -8.09 2.24
N ASP A 74 -1.12 -7.25 3.26
CA ASP A 74 -0.35 -5.99 3.20
C ASP A 74 1.17 -6.24 3.26
N ARG A 75 1.60 -7.50 3.48
CA ARG A 75 3.00 -7.90 3.54
C ARG A 75 3.57 -8.07 2.14
N VAL A 76 4.06 -6.98 1.58
CA VAL A 76 4.83 -6.96 0.33
C VAL A 76 6.16 -7.71 0.52
N GLY A 77 6.37 -8.79 -0.25
CA GLY A 77 7.60 -9.59 -0.22
C GLY A 77 8.78 -8.90 -0.91
N ASP A 78 8.64 -8.53 -2.18
CA ASP A 78 9.66 -7.77 -2.91
C ASP A 78 9.53 -6.25 -2.67
N LEU A 79 10.52 -5.68 -1.99
CA LEU A 79 10.68 -4.23 -1.79
C LEU A 79 11.83 -3.63 -2.62
N SER A 80 12.45 -4.40 -3.52
CA SER A 80 13.57 -3.95 -4.35
C SER A 80 13.13 -2.80 -5.26
N PRO A 81 14.04 -1.86 -5.63
CA PRO A 81 13.72 -0.79 -6.57
C PRO A 81 13.38 -1.32 -7.97
N LEU A 82 12.98 -0.43 -8.88
CA LEU A 82 12.99 -0.76 -10.31
C LEU A 82 14.44 -1.03 -10.75
N VAL A 83 14.63 -1.92 -11.72
CA VAL A 83 15.93 -2.08 -12.37
C VAL A 83 16.23 -0.81 -13.16
N MET A 84 17.44 -0.27 -12.99
CA MET A 84 17.90 0.97 -13.63
C MET A 84 18.85 0.66 -14.80
N PRO A 85 18.84 1.44 -15.89
CA PRO A 85 17.96 2.60 -16.15
C PRO A 85 16.50 2.18 -16.37
N VAL A 86 15.57 3.11 -16.10
CA VAL A 86 14.14 2.94 -16.39
C VAL A 86 13.82 3.79 -17.61
N ASP A 87 14.06 3.22 -18.78
CA ASP A 87 13.63 3.75 -20.06
C ASP A 87 12.25 3.18 -20.38
N ALA A 88 11.27 4.04 -20.65
CA ALA A 88 9.90 3.60 -20.96
C ALA A 88 9.70 3.47 -22.47
N GLU A 89 9.24 2.30 -22.91
CA GLU A 89 8.90 2.04 -24.31
C GLU A 89 7.76 2.96 -24.77
N PHE A 90 6.71 3.08 -23.96
CA PHE A 90 5.54 3.92 -24.24
C PHE A 90 4.79 4.35 -22.97
N ARG A 91 3.86 5.30 -23.14
CA ARG A 91 2.82 5.64 -22.15
C ARG A 91 1.59 4.76 -22.39
N VAL A 92 1.08 4.10 -21.36
CA VAL A 92 -0.13 3.26 -21.46
C VAL A 92 -1.38 4.15 -21.59
N GLY A 93 -2.23 3.85 -22.57
CA GLY A 93 -3.58 4.41 -22.69
C GLY A 93 -4.62 3.45 -22.09
N THR A 94 -4.73 2.26 -22.69
CA THR A 94 -5.74 1.25 -22.36
C THR A 94 -5.11 0.07 -21.61
N MET A 95 -5.86 -0.50 -20.67
CA MET A 95 -5.44 -1.68 -19.90
C MET A 95 -6.50 -2.79 -19.96
N GLY A 96 -6.12 -3.95 -20.48
CA GLY A 96 -6.88 -5.18 -20.43
C GLY A 96 -6.53 -6.00 -19.18
N LEU A 97 -7.51 -6.72 -18.65
CA LEU A 97 -7.31 -7.69 -17.58
C LEU A 97 -8.22 -8.90 -17.81
N GLY A 98 -7.65 -10.09 -17.83
CA GLY A 98 -8.36 -11.35 -18.05
C GLY A 98 -7.86 -12.50 -17.19
N TRP A 99 -8.57 -13.62 -17.27
CA TRP A 99 -8.18 -14.89 -16.66
C TRP A 99 -8.12 -15.96 -17.75
N ASP A 100 -6.96 -16.60 -17.87
CA ASP A 100 -6.77 -17.80 -18.68
C ASP A 100 -6.98 -19.03 -17.80
N ALA A 101 -8.06 -19.76 -18.08
CA ALA A 101 -8.43 -20.97 -17.36
C ALA A 101 -7.64 -22.23 -17.80
N GLU A 102 -6.94 -22.19 -18.94
CA GLU A 102 -6.09 -23.30 -19.40
C GLU A 102 -4.72 -23.24 -18.71
N SER A 103 -4.15 -22.04 -18.55
CA SER A 103 -2.85 -21.83 -17.88
C SER A 103 -2.94 -21.41 -16.40
N GLU A 104 -4.15 -21.29 -15.84
CA GLU A 104 -4.43 -20.75 -14.50
C GLU A 104 -3.72 -19.41 -14.20
N ALA A 105 -3.69 -18.52 -15.21
CA ALA A 105 -2.94 -17.27 -15.17
C ALA A 105 -3.85 -16.03 -15.29
N VAL A 106 -3.51 -15.00 -14.53
CA VAL A 106 -4.04 -13.64 -14.75
C VAL A 106 -3.29 -13.02 -15.92
N VAL A 107 -4.02 -12.61 -16.95
CA VAL A 107 -3.48 -11.94 -18.14
C VAL A 107 -3.66 -10.44 -17.96
N VAL A 108 -2.55 -9.71 -17.87
CA VAL A 108 -2.50 -8.25 -17.85
C VAL A 108 -2.05 -7.76 -19.22
N GLU A 109 -2.80 -6.83 -19.80
CA GLU A 109 -2.47 -6.27 -21.10
C GLU A 109 -2.45 -4.74 -21.04
N LEU A 110 -1.40 -4.14 -21.59
CA LEU A 110 -1.13 -2.70 -21.51
C LEU A 110 -0.88 -2.20 -22.93
N LEU A 111 -1.77 -1.36 -23.45
CA LEU A 111 -1.71 -0.82 -24.81
C LEU A 111 -1.22 0.63 -24.77
N ALA A 112 -0.36 1.01 -25.71
CA ALA A 112 0.14 2.37 -25.85
C ALA A 112 -1.00 3.36 -26.12
N ILE A 113 -0.88 4.57 -25.57
CA ILE A 113 -1.78 5.67 -25.89
C ILE A 113 -1.58 6.09 -27.36
N THR A 114 -2.68 6.29 -28.06
CA THR A 114 -2.72 6.71 -29.47
C THR A 114 -3.72 7.85 -29.64
N GLU A 115 -3.51 8.67 -30.67
CA GLU A 115 -4.34 9.88 -30.90
C GLU A 115 -5.68 9.58 -31.60
N GLY A 116 -5.97 8.31 -31.91
CA GLY A 116 -7.24 7.86 -32.51
C GLY A 116 -8.08 7.06 -31.54
N GLU A 117 -9.41 7.15 -31.67
CA GLU A 117 -10.33 6.24 -30.98
C GLU A 117 -10.19 4.82 -31.56
N PHE A 118 -9.79 3.87 -30.72
CA PHE A 118 -9.83 2.44 -31.04
C PHE A 118 -11.03 1.81 -30.35
N ASP A 119 -11.77 0.98 -31.09
CA ASP A 119 -12.85 0.17 -30.54
C ASP A 119 -12.31 -0.89 -29.56
N GLU A 120 -13.06 -1.22 -28.51
CA GLU A 120 -12.63 -2.17 -27.47
C GLU A 120 -12.39 -3.58 -28.05
N SER A 121 -12.94 -3.88 -29.23
CA SER A 121 -12.69 -5.12 -29.99
C SER A 121 -11.23 -5.32 -30.41
N VAL A 122 -10.47 -4.24 -30.66
CA VAL A 122 -9.06 -4.31 -31.11
C VAL A 122 -8.11 -4.78 -30.01
N VAL A 123 -8.55 -4.78 -28.74
CA VAL A 123 -7.78 -5.31 -27.61
C VAL A 123 -7.53 -6.82 -27.75
N LEU A 124 -8.42 -7.55 -28.43
CA LEU A 124 -8.39 -9.03 -28.48
C LEU A 124 -7.87 -9.62 -29.81
N ASP A 125 -7.69 -8.79 -30.84
CA ASP A 125 -7.19 -9.26 -32.14
C ASP A 125 -5.67 -9.04 -32.23
N ASP A 126 -4.90 -10.12 -32.40
CA ASP A 126 -3.44 -10.11 -32.58
C ASP A 126 -3.03 -9.73 -34.04
N THR A 127 -3.77 -8.83 -34.68
CA THR A 127 -3.50 -8.31 -36.04
C THR A 127 -2.28 -7.38 -36.08
N ASP A 128 -1.68 -7.17 -37.26
CA ASP A 128 -0.50 -6.29 -37.40
C ASP A 128 -0.80 -4.78 -37.26
N GLU A 129 -2.09 -4.40 -37.21
CA GLU A 129 -2.58 -3.03 -37.07
C GLU A 129 -3.11 -2.77 -35.65
N GLY A 130 -2.42 -1.91 -34.89
CA GLY A 130 -2.84 -1.50 -33.55
C GLY A 130 -1.77 -0.69 -32.83
N PRO A 131 -1.99 -0.29 -31.57
CA PRO A 131 -0.96 0.29 -30.70
C PRO A 131 0.06 -0.77 -30.27
N ASP A 132 1.26 -0.32 -29.87
CA ASP A 132 2.24 -1.18 -29.18
C ASP A 132 1.65 -1.70 -27.86
N ALA A 133 2.01 -2.93 -27.48
CA ALA A 133 1.38 -3.62 -26.37
C ALA A 133 2.37 -4.44 -25.52
N VAL A 134 2.11 -4.53 -24.21
CA VAL A 134 2.77 -5.48 -23.31
C VAL A 134 1.72 -6.42 -22.74
N ARG A 135 1.87 -7.73 -22.95
CA ARG A 135 0.97 -8.78 -22.45
C ARG A 135 1.73 -9.68 -21.48
N VAL A 136 1.31 -9.69 -20.21
CA VAL A 136 1.99 -10.37 -19.10
C VAL A 136 1.05 -11.39 -18.48
N PHE A 137 1.52 -12.63 -18.38
CA PHE A 137 0.82 -13.72 -17.70
C PHE A 137 1.40 -13.84 -16.29
N LEU A 138 0.54 -13.80 -15.27
CA LEU A 138 0.91 -13.83 -13.86
C LEU A 138 0.26 -15.02 -13.17
N THR A 139 1.02 -15.74 -12.35
CA THR A 139 0.44 -16.70 -11.41
C THR A 139 -0.46 -15.97 -10.41
N THR A 140 -1.41 -16.68 -9.81
CA THR A 140 -2.31 -16.12 -8.79
C THR A 140 -1.55 -15.49 -7.61
N GLN A 141 -0.40 -16.05 -7.24
CA GLN A 141 0.52 -15.48 -6.26
C GLN A 141 1.18 -14.18 -6.76
N ALA A 142 1.80 -14.19 -7.94
CA ALA A 142 2.47 -13.01 -8.49
C ALA A 142 1.49 -11.84 -8.69
N ALA A 143 0.26 -12.13 -9.11
CA ALA A 143 -0.81 -11.15 -9.22
C ALA A 143 -1.22 -10.56 -7.86
N ARG A 144 -1.33 -11.37 -6.80
CA ARG A 144 -1.64 -10.91 -5.43
C ARG A 144 -0.50 -10.05 -4.86
N GLU A 145 0.75 -10.46 -5.05
CA GLU A 145 1.94 -9.71 -4.64
C GLU A 145 2.08 -8.39 -5.39
N PHE A 146 1.79 -8.38 -6.69
CA PHE A 146 1.74 -7.17 -7.52
C PHE A 146 0.71 -6.16 -7.00
N ALA A 147 -0.51 -6.60 -6.70
CA ALA A 147 -1.56 -5.72 -6.17
C ALA A 147 -1.14 -5.10 -4.82
N ALA A 148 -0.67 -5.92 -3.88
CA ALA A 148 -0.19 -5.45 -2.58
C ALA A 148 0.98 -4.46 -2.69
N ARG A 149 1.97 -4.74 -3.56
CA ARG A 149 3.09 -3.84 -3.82
C ARG A 149 2.63 -2.52 -4.43
N SER A 150 1.74 -2.57 -5.41
CA SER A 150 1.24 -1.39 -6.13
C SER A 150 0.55 -0.42 -5.18
N SER A 151 -0.36 -0.91 -4.34
CA SER A 151 -1.03 -0.11 -3.31
C SER A 151 -0.03 0.57 -2.36
N ARG A 152 1.05 -0.13 -1.97
CA ARG A 152 2.12 0.43 -1.14
C ARG A 152 2.96 1.49 -1.86
N VAL A 153 3.25 1.33 -3.15
CA VAL A 153 3.99 2.32 -3.96
C VAL A 153 3.16 3.60 -4.14
N ILE A 154 1.86 3.45 -4.41
CA ILE A 154 0.90 4.57 -4.54
C ILE A 154 0.79 5.36 -3.24
N SER A 155 0.81 4.69 -2.09
CA SER A 155 0.62 5.29 -0.77
C SER A 155 1.92 5.87 -0.17
N ALA A 156 3.09 5.32 -0.51
CA ALA A 156 4.43 5.85 -0.17
C ALA A 156 4.76 7.23 -0.77
N GLY A 157 3.80 7.89 -1.43
CA GLY A 157 3.84 9.30 -1.80
C GLY A 157 3.76 10.26 -0.60
N ARG A 158 3.21 9.80 0.52
CA ARG A 158 2.83 10.62 1.67
C ARG A 158 3.86 10.49 2.80
N PRO A 159 4.09 11.54 3.62
CA PRO A 159 4.86 11.38 4.85
C PRO A 159 4.17 10.33 5.75
N PRO A 160 4.92 9.40 6.36
CA PRO A 160 4.34 8.41 7.27
C PRO A 160 3.86 9.08 8.56
N CYS A 161 2.75 8.60 9.12
CA CYS A 161 2.25 9.07 10.40
C CYS A 161 3.28 8.75 11.50
N PRO A 162 3.71 9.72 12.33
CA PRO A 162 4.69 9.47 13.38
C PRO A 162 4.19 8.54 14.49
N LEU A 163 2.90 8.18 14.49
CA LEU A 163 2.29 7.29 15.47
C LEU A 163 2.11 5.86 14.93
N CYS A 164 1.41 5.69 13.81
CA CYS A 164 1.08 4.37 13.24
C CYS A 164 1.92 3.95 12.03
N ALA A 165 2.85 4.80 11.56
CA ALA A 165 3.62 4.64 10.31
C ALA A 165 2.79 4.60 9.01
N GLU A 166 1.46 4.67 9.09
CA GLU A 166 0.58 4.72 7.91
C GLU A 166 0.67 6.05 7.13
N PRO A 167 0.47 6.05 5.81
CA PRO A 167 0.51 7.24 4.95
C PRO A 167 -0.46 8.36 5.38
N LEU A 168 0.07 9.57 5.61
CA LEU A 168 -0.75 10.74 5.97
C LEU A 168 -1.54 11.29 4.78
N ASP A 169 -2.85 11.46 4.93
CA ASP A 169 -3.68 12.14 3.93
C ASP A 169 -3.65 13.68 4.12
N PRO A 170 -3.56 14.48 3.05
CA PRO A 170 -3.70 15.94 3.14
C PRO A 170 -5.01 16.41 3.80
N ALA A 171 -6.11 15.65 3.71
CA ALA A 171 -7.38 15.97 4.37
C ALA A 171 -7.49 15.44 5.83
N GLY A 172 -6.34 15.11 6.42
CA GLY A 172 -6.19 14.57 7.77
C GLY A 172 -6.25 13.03 7.81
N HIS A 173 -5.29 12.44 8.51
CA HIS A 173 -5.16 10.99 8.66
C HIS A 173 -5.93 10.46 9.90
N LEU A 174 -6.68 9.37 9.73
CA LEU A 174 -7.47 8.72 10.78
C LEU A 174 -6.60 7.68 11.50
N CYS A 175 -5.81 8.12 12.50
CA CYS A 175 -4.84 7.26 13.16
C CYS A 175 -5.51 6.26 14.12
N VAL A 176 -5.27 4.96 13.89
CA VAL A 176 -5.75 3.88 14.76
C VAL A 176 -5.20 3.95 16.19
N ARG A 177 -3.99 4.50 16.39
CA ARG A 177 -3.38 4.68 17.72
C ARG A 177 -3.95 5.87 18.50
N THR A 178 -4.80 6.69 17.88
CA THR A 178 -5.49 7.82 18.54
C THR A 178 -7.01 7.75 18.33
N ASN A 179 -7.57 6.55 18.21
CA ASN A 179 -9.01 6.29 18.04
C ASN A 179 -9.66 7.16 16.95
N GLY A 180 -8.94 7.41 15.85
CA GLY A 180 -9.43 8.14 14.69
C GLY A 180 -9.41 9.67 14.77
N PHE A 181 -8.78 10.27 15.79
CA PHE A 181 -8.55 11.72 15.84
C PHE A 181 -7.75 12.19 14.61
N LYS A 182 -8.36 13.00 13.75
CA LYS A 182 -7.70 13.59 12.57
C LYS A 182 -6.71 14.66 13.02
N ARG A 183 -5.44 14.50 12.65
CA ARG A 183 -4.46 15.61 12.66
C ARG A 183 -4.33 16.16 11.26
N ASP A 184 -4.53 17.46 11.13
CA ASP A 184 -4.18 18.19 9.91
C ASP A 184 -2.65 18.29 9.77
N ALA A 185 -2.15 18.39 8.55
CA ALA A 185 -0.71 18.35 8.27
C ALA A 185 0.03 19.60 8.81
N GLU A 186 -0.66 20.74 8.87
CA GLU A 186 -0.05 22.03 9.18
C GLU A 186 0.38 22.20 10.65
N LEU A 187 -0.33 21.59 11.62
CA LEU A 187 -0.01 21.75 13.05
C LEU A 187 1.29 21.07 13.50
N SER A 188 1.99 20.35 12.62
CA SER A 188 3.18 19.56 12.98
C SER A 188 4.49 20.36 13.13
N LYS A 189 4.49 21.66 12.80
CA LYS A 189 5.71 22.50 12.81
C LYS A 189 5.77 23.58 13.90
N SER A 190 4.68 23.84 14.61
CA SER A 190 4.60 24.96 15.56
C SER A 190 5.18 24.60 16.93
N ILE A 191 6.50 24.71 17.07
CA ILE A 191 7.19 24.77 18.37
C ILE A 191 6.73 26.02 19.17
N GLU A 192 6.14 26.99 18.48
CA GLU A 192 5.56 28.24 19.00
C GLU A 192 4.44 28.07 20.05
N PHE A 193 3.92 26.85 20.26
CA PHE A 193 2.94 26.54 21.30
C PHE A 193 3.54 25.98 22.61
N VAL A 194 4.85 25.78 22.69
CA VAL A 194 5.51 25.42 23.95
C VAL A 194 5.72 26.71 24.75
N ASP A 195 4.85 26.95 25.73
CA ASP A 195 5.00 28.06 26.67
C ASP A 195 6.35 27.95 27.41
N PRO A 196 7.25 28.95 27.32
CA PRO A 196 8.54 28.91 27.99
C PRO A 196 8.46 28.77 29.51
N GLU A 197 7.38 29.21 30.15
CA GLU A 197 7.22 29.10 31.60
C GLU A 197 6.86 27.66 32.01
N VAL A 198 6.03 26.97 31.24
CA VAL A 198 5.70 25.54 31.47
C VAL A 198 6.94 24.64 31.35
N PHE A 199 7.83 24.92 30.39
CA PHE A 199 9.08 24.18 30.26
C PHE A 199 10.06 24.47 31.42
N ARG A 200 9.99 25.68 31.99
CA ARG A 200 10.84 26.13 33.09
C ARG A 200 10.42 25.52 34.43
N ASP A 201 9.12 25.46 34.74
CA ASP A 201 8.60 24.80 35.94
C ASP A 201 8.97 23.31 35.99
N LEU A 202 8.86 22.60 34.86
CA LEU A 202 9.26 21.19 34.77
C LEU A 202 10.76 20.93 34.93
N SER A 203 11.60 21.96 34.76
CA SER A 203 13.05 21.88 34.92
C SER A 203 13.57 22.38 36.28
N LEU A 204 12.68 22.88 37.15
CA LEU A 204 12.98 23.40 38.48
C LEU A 204 12.19 22.69 39.61
N GLY A 205 11.70 21.48 39.33
CA GLY A 205 11.15 20.58 40.36
C GLY A 205 12.26 20.10 41.31
N ASP A 206 12.55 20.90 42.32
CA ASP A 206 13.53 20.62 43.37
C ASP A 206 13.07 19.47 44.27
N ASP A 207 14.04 18.64 44.66
CA ASP A 207 13.85 17.36 45.34
C ASP A 207 13.87 17.58 46.86
N SER A 208 12.74 18.03 47.44
CA SER A 208 12.64 18.13 48.90
C SER A 208 11.23 17.90 49.49
N GLY A 209 11.08 16.74 50.12
CA GLY A 209 10.46 16.64 51.44
C GLY A 209 8.94 16.49 51.52
N LEU A 210 8.47 15.24 51.59
CA LEU A 210 7.29 14.88 52.40
C LEU A 210 7.28 13.38 52.74
N TYR A 211 8.28 12.98 53.55
CA TYR A 211 8.14 11.87 54.48
C TYR A 211 8.25 12.46 55.88
N ASP A 212 7.16 12.44 56.64
CA ASP A 212 7.27 12.41 58.10
C ASP A 212 6.07 11.63 58.65
N THR A 213 6.40 10.60 59.42
CA THR A 213 5.49 9.81 60.25
C THR A 213 5.49 10.39 61.65
N ASP A 214 4.33 10.40 62.31
CA ASP A 214 4.06 10.12 63.74
C ASP A 214 2.54 10.39 63.96
N ASP A 215 1.71 9.44 64.41
CA ASP A 215 1.49 9.00 65.82
C ASP A 215 0.78 10.09 66.67
N GLU A 216 -0.27 9.89 67.46
CA GLU A 216 -0.83 8.70 68.15
C GLU A 216 -2.32 8.96 68.56
N GLY A 217 -3.09 7.92 68.99
CA GLY A 217 -4.43 8.04 69.66
C GLY A 217 -5.64 7.50 68.88
N ASP A 218 -6.15 6.26 69.09
CA ASP A 218 -6.94 5.74 70.24
C ASP A 218 -8.36 6.37 70.31
N ASP A 219 -9.52 5.71 70.43
CA ASP A 219 -10.01 4.37 70.83
C ASP A 219 -11.42 4.20 70.15
N SER A 220 -11.94 3.08 69.65
CA SER A 220 -12.52 1.95 70.41
C SER A 220 -13.42 1.06 69.50
N GLY A 221 -13.44 -0.26 69.74
CA GLY A 221 -14.52 -1.25 69.47
C GLY A 221 -15.17 -1.34 68.06
N ASP A 222 -15.57 -2.52 67.56
CA ASP A 222 -15.58 -3.88 68.09
C ASP A 222 -15.69 -4.83 66.87
N GLY A 223 -15.05 -6.00 66.91
CA GLY A 223 -15.26 -7.08 65.95
C GLY A 223 -16.01 -8.26 66.59
N PRO A 224 -16.00 -9.48 66.01
CA PRO A 224 -15.57 -9.86 64.67
C PRO A 224 -16.84 -10.30 63.85
N ASP A 225 -16.92 -11.27 62.93
CA ASP A 225 -16.00 -12.34 62.50
C ASP A 225 -16.33 -12.90 61.09
N ALA A 226 -15.67 -14.02 60.79
CA ALA A 226 -15.70 -14.99 59.69
C ALA A 226 -17.10 -15.58 59.30
N GLU A 227 -17.28 -16.42 58.28
CA GLU A 227 -16.34 -17.31 57.54
C GLU A 227 -16.70 -17.39 56.03
N GLY A 228 -15.77 -17.93 55.21
CA GLY A 228 -16.14 -18.62 53.96
C GLY A 228 -16.36 -20.12 54.25
N PRO A 229 -16.18 -21.06 53.30
CA PRO A 229 -16.21 -20.93 51.84
C PRO A 229 -17.03 -22.06 51.14
N GLY A 230 -17.23 -21.94 49.81
CA GLY A 230 -17.17 -23.09 48.90
C GLY A 230 -18.48 -23.73 48.38
N ARG A 231 -18.37 -24.24 47.13
CA ARG A 231 -19.07 -25.37 46.43
C ARG A 231 -20.62 -25.40 46.43
N ASP A 232 -21.29 -25.81 45.35
CA ASP A 232 -20.89 -26.44 44.08
C ASP A 232 -21.28 -25.60 42.85
#